data_AF-A0A536LJW6-F1
#
_entry.id   AF-A0A536LJW6-F1
#
_cell.length_a   1.000
_cell.length_b   1.000
_cell.length_c   1.000
_cell.angle_alpha   90.00
_cell.angle_beta   90.00
_cell.angle_gamma   90.00
#
_symmetry.space_group_name_H-M   'P 1'
#
loop_
_entity.id
_entity.type
_entity.pdbx_description
1 polymer ?
#
loop_
_entity_poly.entity_id
_entity_poly.type
_entity_poly.pdbx_seq_one_letter_code
_entity_poly.pdbx_strand_id
1 'polypeptide(L)'
;MPTYRIYYAEREVGDKRTGDAMSALPLSGAYRPGDYVSETEWEEEVDAPNTDGALDSFFKEHVRDNSELRWVDDDGESRAVEGVTYDADKTYIWVEHGKLMEYQGLDEATPGMVSCPLCEGAGEVTTELADEYLGEHGEEIVEEDQEEERPTWG
;
A
#
# COMPACT_ATOMS: atom_id res chain seq x y z
N MET A 1 -3.90 4.64 -21.60
CA MET A 1 -3.54 3.25 -21.24
C MET A 1 -4.57 2.81 -20.21
N PRO A 2 -4.77 1.50 -19.95
CA PRO A 2 -5.49 1.12 -18.74
C PRO A 2 -4.73 1.67 -17.53
N THR A 3 -5.48 2.09 -16.53
CA THR A 3 -4.96 2.53 -15.25
C THR A 3 -5.48 1.53 -14.22
N TYR A 4 -4.63 1.13 -13.29
CA TYR A 4 -4.98 0.20 -12.22
C TYR A 4 -4.85 0.92 -10.89
N ARG A 5 -5.83 0.75 -10.01
CA ARG A 5 -5.75 1.25 -8.64
C ARG A 5 -5.34 0.09 -7.73
N ILE A 6 -4.23 0.25 -7.04
CA ILE A 6 -3.65 -0.73 -6.13
C ILE A 6 -3.92 -0.28 -4.70
N TYR A 7 -4.40 -1.22 -3.89
CA TYR A 7 -4.75 -1.00 -2.48
C TYR A 7 -3.72 -1.71 -1.59
N TYR A 8 -3.18 -0.99 -0.63
CA TYR A 8 -2.22 -1.54 0.32
C TYR A 8 -2.33 -0.82 1.67
N ALA A 9 -1.82 -1.46 2.73
CA ALA A 9 -1.86 -0.90 4.08
C ALA A 9 -0.47 -0.86 4.69
N GLU A 10 -0.20 0.24 5.38
CA GLU A 10 0.89 0.37 6.33
C GLU A 10 0.40 -0.10 7.70
N ARG A 11 1.16 -0.98 8.35
CA ARG A 11 0.82 -1.55 9.64
C ARG A 11 1.95 -1.43 10.64
N GLU A 12 1.65 -0.82 11.78
CA GLU A 12 2.58 -0.73 12.91
C GLU A 12 2.37 -1.92 13.84
N VAL A 13 3.44 -2.66 14.10
CA VAL A 13 3.39 -3.89 14.89
C VAL A 13 3.73 -3.60 16.35
N GLY A 14 2.82 -3.94 17.28
CA GLY A 14 2.84 -3.40 18.65
C GLY A 14 3.59 -4.15 19.73
N ASP A 15 4.17 -5.32 19.46
CA ASP A 15 4.85 -6.06 20.51
C ASP A 15 6.34 -5.69 20.63
N LYS A 16 6.68 -5.11 21.80
CA LYS A 16 8.04 -4.83 22.27
C LYS A 16 8.93 -6.08 22.38
N ARG A 17 8.43 -7.29 22.14
CA ARG A 17 9.23 -8.53 22.08
C ARG A 17 9.99 -8.74 20.77
N THR A 18 9.52 -8.18 19.66
CA THR A 18 10.16 -8.32 18.33
C THR A 18 10.57 -6.98 17.73
N GLY A 19 9.92 -5.86 18.10
CA GLY A 19 10.42 -4.48 18.00
C GLY A 19 10.80 -3.93 16.61
N ASP A 20 10.77 -4.73 15.57
CA ASP A 20 11.24 -4.39 14.23
C ASP A 20 10.38 -5.09 13.17
N ALA A 21 9.90 -4.35 12.18
CA ALA A 21 9.00 -4.85 11.13
C ALA A 21 9.62 -6.01 10.34
N MET A 22 10.96 -6.02 10.19
CA MET A 22 11.68 -7.13 9.54
C MET A 22 11.54 -8.46 10.29
N SER A 23 11.40 -8.41 11.62
CA SER A 23 11.17 -9.60 12.43
C SER A 23 9.73 -10.10 12.35
N ALA A 24 8.80 -9.26 11.89
CA ALA A 24 7.40 -9.60 11.69
C ALA A 24 7.13 -10.26 10.32
N LEU A 25 7.92 -9.94 9.29
CA LEU A 25 7.82 -10.51 7.95
C LEU A 25 7.67 -12.04 7.89
N PRO A 26 8.48 -12.86 8.60
CA PRO A 26 8.32 -14.31 8.56
C PRO A 26 7.07 -14.84 9.27
N LEU A 27 6.41 -14.01 10.09
CA LEU A 27 5.37 -14.39 11.06
C LEU A 27 4.01 -13.77 10.73
N SER A 28 3.78 -13.26 9.52
CA SER A 28 2.59 -12.47 9.19
C SER A 28 1.24 -13.12 9.49
N GLY A 29 1.09 -14.46 9.40
CA GLY A 29 -0.12 -15.16 9.85
C GLY A 29 -0.37 -15.12 11.36
N ALA A 30 0.60 -14.66 12.15
CA ALA A 30 0.43 -14.38 13.57
C ALA A 30 -0.20 -13.02 13.85
N TYR A 31 -0.31 -12.13 12.86
CA TYR A 31 -0.93 -10.82 13.02
C TYR A 31 -2.33 -10.83 12.43
N ARG A 32 -3.32 -11.01 13.31
CA ARG A 32 -4.74 -10.91 12.99
C ARG A 32 -5.19 -9.46 13.09
N PRO A 33 -6.35 -9.11 12.50
CA PRO A 33 -7.01 -7.85 12.80
C PRO A 33 -7.08 -7.62 14.33
N GLY A 34 -6.39 -6.57 14.81
CA GLY A 34 -6.25 -6.25 16.24
C GLY A 34 -4.87 -6.47 16.85
N ASP A 35 -3.91 -7.08 16.14
CA ASP A 35 -2.52 -7.24 16.60
C ASP A 35 -1.61 -6.05 16.20
N TYR A 36 -2.13 -5.10 15.43
CA TYR A 36 -1.46 -3.88 15.01
C TYR A 36 -1.75 -2.72 15.97
N VAL A 37 -0.77 -1.84 16.19
CA VAL A 37 -0.94 -0.59 16.97
C VAL A 37 -1.71 0.43 16.15
N SER A 38 -1.39 0.50 14.87
CA SER A 38 -1.99 1.40 13.90
C SER A 38 -2.01 0.73 12.53
N GLU A 39 -3.01 1.09 11.74
CA GLU A 39 -3.18 0.68 10.36
C GLU A 39 -3.56 1.95 9.56
N THR A 40 -2.88 2.16 8.44
CA THR A 40 -3.16 3.26 7.50
C THR A 40 -3.32 2.64 6.12
N GLU A 41 -4.49 2.84 5.51
CA GLU A 41 -4.82 2.37 4.17
C GLU A 41 -4.34 3.38 3.12
N TRP A 42 -3.82 2.88 2.01
CA TRP A 42 -3.27 3.64 0.89
C TRP A 42 -3.84 3.15 -0.43
N GLU A 43 -3.93 4.07 -1.39
CA GLU A 43 -4.34 3.82 -2.77
C GLU A 43 -3.31 4.42 -3.72
N GLU A 44 -2.88 3.64 -4.72
CA GLU A 44 -1.95 4.11 -5.76
C GLU A 44 -2.48 3.78 -7.16
N GLU A 45 -2.43 4.76 -8.07
CA GLU A 45 -2.82 4.56 -9.48
C GLU A 45 -1.59 4.32 -10.36
N VAL A 46 -1.62 3.21 -11.10
CA VAL A 46 -0.52 2.76 -11.96
C VAL A 46 -1.00 2.58 -13.40
N ASP A 47 -0.36 3.30 -14.32
CA ASP A 47 -0.56 3.12 -15.76
C ASP A 47 0.19 1.88 -16.26
N ALA A 48 -0.56 0.87 -16.72
CA ALA A 48 0.02 -0.38 -17.19
C ALA A 48 -0.82 -1.05 -18.28
N PRO A 49 -0.20 -1.86 -19.17
CA PRO A 49 -0.94 -2.56 -20.22
C PRO A 49 -1.81 -3.71 -19.71
N ASN A 50 -1.57 -4.19 -18.50
CA ASN A 50 -2.27 -5.29 -17.83
C ASN A 50 -1.95 -5.31 -16.33
N THR A 51 -2.69 -6.12 -15.57
CA THR A 51 -2.49 -6.42 -14.14
C THR A 51 -1.04 -6.77 -13.79
N ASP A 52 -0.41 -7.67 -14.54
CA ASP A 52 0.98 -8.10 -14.27
C ASP A 52 1.95 -6.91 -14.35
N GLY A 53 1.77 -6.05 -15.35
CA GLY A 53 2.56 -4.84 -15.53
C GLY A 53 2.30 -3.79 -14.45
N ALA A 54 1.07 -3.71 -13.94
CA ALA A 54 0.74 -2.80 -12.84
C ALA A 54 1.46 -3.21 -11.56
N LEU A 55 1.37 -4.50 -11.20
CA LEU A 55 2.06 -5.04 -10.02
C LEU A 55 3.59 -4.97 -10.17
N ASP A 56 4.13 -5.24 -11.36
CA ASP A 56 5.57 -5.13 -11.61
C ASP A 56 6.08 -3.69 -11.47
N SER A 57 5.34 -2.70 -11.96
CA SER A 57 5.68 -1.28 -11.75
C SER A 57 5.59 -0.90 -10.27
N PHE A 58 4.46 -1.20 -9.63
CA PHE A 58 4.22 -0.92 -8.21
C PHE A 58 5.34 -1.47 -7.32
N PHE A 59 5.62 -2.78 -7.38
CA PHE A 59 6.63 -3.38 -6.53
C PHE A 59 8.05 -2.87 -6.83
N LYS A 60 8.37 -2.46 -8.06
CA LYS A 60 9.68 -1.86 -8.37
C LYS A 60 9.88 -0.48 -7.75
N GLU A 61 8.80 0.22 -7.43
CA GLU A 61 8.86 1.51 -6.74
C GLU A 61 8.96 1.34 -5.22
N HIS A 62 8.28 0.31 -4.66
CA HIS A 62 8.24 0.06 -3.21
C HIS A 62 9.34 -0.84 -2.66
N VAL A 63 9.90 -1.75 -3.45
CA VAL A 63 10.96 -2.66 -3.01
C VAL A 63 12.17 -2.61 -3.93
N ARG A 64 13.35 -2.87 -3.36
CA ARG A 64 14.58 -2.90 -4.15
C ARG A 64 14.64 -4.10 -5.07
N ASP A 65 14.23 -5.26 -4.57
CA ASP A 65 14.13 -6.51 -5.31
C ASP A 65 13.23 -7.52 -4.57
N ASN A 66 12.91 -8.63 -5.25
CA ASN A 66 11.96 -9.64 -4.76
C ASN A 66 12.41 -10.36 -3.49
N SER A 67 13.66 -10.19 -3.03
CA SER A 67 14.09 -10.72 -1.73
C SER A 67 13.49 -9.98 -0.54
N GLU A 68 12.99 -8.76 -0.76
CA GLU A 68 12.27 -7.97 0.25
C GLU A 68 10.76 -8.28 0.28
N LEU A 69 10.26 -9.03 -0.71
CA LEU A 69 8.86 -9.43 -0.80
C LEU A 69 8.63 -10.85 -0.29
N ARG A 70 7.50 -11.00 0.41
CA ARG A 70 6.95 -12.31 0.75
C ARG A 70 5.47 -12.34 0.39
N TRP A 71 4.96 -13.50 -0.01
CA TRP A 71 3.52 -13.73 -0.17
C TRP A 71 3.01 -14.55 1.00
N VAL A 72 1.77 -14.31 1.41
CA VAL A 72 1.10 -15.02 2.49
C VAL A 72 0.24 -16.12 1.88
N ASP A 73 0.37 -17.34 2.39
CA ASP A 73 -0.46 -18.46 1.94
C ASP A 73 -1.78 -18.59 2.73
N ASP A 74 -2.62 -19.55 2.34
CA ASP A 74 -3.92 -19.79 2.96
C ASP A 74 -3.82 -20.20 4.45
N ASP A 75 -2.67 -20.71 4.88
CA ASP A 75 -2.37 -21.06 6.27
C ASP A 75 -1.84 -19.86 7.08
N GLY A 76 -1.66 -18.70 6.42
CA GLY A 76 -1.07 -17.49 6.98
C GLY A 76 0.46 -17.51 7.01
N GLU A 77 1.12 -18.51 6.44
CA GLU A 77 2.57 -18.57 6.41
C GLU A 77 3.14 -17.67 5.31
N SER A 78 4.15 -16.86 5.65
CA SER A 78 4.87 -16.09 4.65
C SER A 78 5.88 -16.96 3.89
N ARG A 79 5.94 -16.79 2.58
CA ARG A 79 6.93 -17.43 1.71
C ARG A 79 7.62 -16.40 0.85
N ALA A 80 8.91 -16.61 0.58
CA ALA A 80 9.65 -15.72 -0.31
C ALA A 80 9.00 -15.72 -1.71
N VAL A 81 9.01 -14.57 -2.37
CA VAL A 81 8.61 -14.49 -3.77
C VAL A 81 9.74 -15.06 -4.64
N GLU A 82 9.42 -16.08 -5.44
CA GLU A 82 10.34 -16.66 -6.41
C GLU A 82 9.86 -16.32 -7.83
N GLY A 83 10.75 -15.76 -8.66
CA GLY A 83 10.42 -15.40 -10.05
C GLY A 83 10.07 -13.91 -10.21
N VAL A 84 9.44 -13.57 -11.34
CA VAL A 84 9.17 -12.18 -11.79
C VAL A 84 7.70 -11.91 -12.11
N THR A 85 6.81 -12.83 -11.76
CA THR A 85 5.37 -12.71 -12.06
C THR A 85 4.60 -12.72 -10.75
N TYR A 86 3.85 -11.65 -10.52
CA TYR A 86 3.00 -11.49 -9.36
C TYR A 86 1.59 -11.99 -9.69
N ASP A 87 0.99 -12.67 -8.73
CA ASP A 87 -0.40 -13.11 -8.73
C ASP A 87 -1.24 -12.11 -7.92
N ALA A 88 -2.18 -11.42 -8.56
CA ALA A 88 -3.01 -10.39 -7.95
C ALA A 88 -3.96 -10.91 -6.87
N ASP A 89 -4.26 -12.22 -6.86
CA ASP A 89 -5.12 -12.82 -5.84
C ASP A 89 -4.35 -13.14 -4.55
N LYS A 90 -3.02 -12.94 -4.53
CA LYS A 90 -2.18 -13.17 -3.35
C LYS A 90 -1.95 -11.90 -2.55
N THR A 91 -1.91 -12.05 -1.24
CA THR A 91 -1.42 -11.03 -0.32
C THR A 91 0.10 -11.02 -0.32
N TYR A 92 0.71 -9.87 -0.63
CA TYR A 92 2.15 -9.64 -0.49
C TYR A 92 2.44 -8.75 0.69
N ILE A 93 3.57 -8.98 1.34
CA ILE A 93 4.08 -8.17 2.44
C ILE A 93 5.53 -7.79 2.19
N TRP A 94 5.88 -6.58 2.59
CA TRP A 94 7.25 -6.07 2.56
C TRP A 94 7.49 -5.12 3.74
N VAL A 95 8.72 -4.65 3.89
CA VAL A 95 9.05 -3.59 4.85
C VAL A 95 9.54 -2.39 4.08
N GLU A 96 8.91 -1.25 4.34
CA GLU A 96 9.24 0.03 3.75
C GLU A 96 9.35 1.08 4.85
N HIS A 97 10.42 1.86 4.85
CA HIS A 97 10.72 2.86 5.88
C HIS A 97 10.59 2.34 7.33
N GLY A 98 10.88 1.06 7.56
CA GLY A 98 10.80 0.41 8.88
C GLY A 98 9.39 -0.01 9.31
N LYS A 99 8.41 0.08 8.42
CA LYS A 99 7.01 -0.30 8.67
C LYS A 99 6.63 -1.52 7.84
N LEU A 100 5.73 -2.34 8.38
CA LEU A 100 5.21 -3.50 7.66
C LEU A 100 4.16 -3.01 6.67
N MET A 101 4.32 -3.39 5.42
CA MET A 101 3.38 -3.07 4.35
C MET A 101 2.69 -4.33 3.86
N GLU A 102 1.41 -4.22 3.49
CA GLU A 102 0.60 -5.33 3.01
C GLU A 102 -0.24 -4.92 1.80
N TYR A 103 -0.07 -5.65 0.70
CA TYR A 103 -0.90 -5.53 -0.50
C TYR A 103 -2.26 -6.20 -0.27
N GLN A 104 -3.34 -5.46 -0.54
CA GLN A 104 -4.72 -5.88 -0.28
C GLN A 104 -5.53 -6.18 -1.54
N GLY A 105 -5.12 -5.67 -2.69
CA GLY A 105 -5.82 -5.93 -3.95
C GLY A 105 -5.52 -4.88 -5.02
N LEU A 106 -6.09 -5.09 -6.20
CA LEU A 106 -6.06 -4.13 -7.28
C LEU A 106 -7.34 -4.19 -8.11
N ASP A 107 -7.75 -3.05 -8.63
CA ASP A 107 -8.87 -2.93 -9.55
C ASP A 107 -8.43 -2.20 -10.83
N GLU A 108 -9.02 -2.56 -11.98
CA GLU A 108 -8.87 -1.75 -13.18
C GLU A 108 -9.66 -0.45 -12.98
N ALA A 109 -8.94 0.67 -12.85
CA ALA A 109 -9.54 1.98 -12.76
C ALA A 109 -10.22 2.28 -14.09
N THR A 110 -11.56 2.39 -14.06
CA THR A 110 -12.30 2.84 -15.23
C THR A 110 -12.01 4.34 -15.40
N PRO A 111 -11.44 4.78 -16.53
CA PRO A 111 -11.17 6.19 -16.75
C PRO A 111 -12.45 7.02 -16.57
N GLY A 112 -12.38 8.05 -15.73
CA GLY A 112 -13.54 8.87 -15.39
C GLY A 112 -14.28 8.45 -14.13
N MET A 113 -13.87 7.42 -13.38
CA MET A 113 -14.52 7.10 -12.10
C MET A 113 -13.90 7.91 -10.96
N VAL A 114 -14.71 8.73 -10.27
CA VAL A 114 -14.31 9.48 -9.07
C VAL A 114 -15.07 8.98 -7.85
N SER A 115 -14.36 8.84 -6.72
CA SER A 115 -14.96 8.52 -5.43
C SER A 115 -15.53 9.79 -4.79
N CYS A 116 -16.77 9.76 -4.35
CA CYS A 116 -17.39 10.88 -3.67
C CYS A 116 -17.05 10.84 -2.17
N PRO A 117 -16.32 11.84 -1.62
CA PRO A 117 -15.88 11.85 -0.22
C PRO A 117 -17.01 12.04 0.78
N LEU A 118 -18.23 12.32 0.32
CA LEU A 118 -19.39 12.61 1.18
C LEU A 118 -20.34 11.43 1.35
N CYS A 119 -20.32 10.45 0.44
CA CYS A 119 -21.27 9.34 0.46
C CYS A 119 -20.64 7.98 0.19
N GLU A 120 -19.31 7.89 0.14
CA GLU A 120 -18.55 6.66 -0.15
C GLU A 120 -18.95 6.00 -1.49
N GLY A 121 -19.64 6.74 -2.35
CA GLY A 121 -20.11 6.26 -3.65
C GLY A 121 -19.15 6.65 -4.76
N ALA A 122 -18.85 5.71 -5.67
CA ALA A 122 -18.11 6.02 -6.90
C ALA A 122 -19.08 6.40 -8.03
N GLY A 123 -18.70 7.40 -8.84
CA GLY A 123 -19.48 7.88 -9.98
C GLY A 123 -18.63 8.05 -11.23
N GLU A 124 -19.18 7.67 -12.38
CA GLU A 124 -18.57 7.90 -13.69
C GLU A 124 -18.80 9.37 -14.13
N VAL A 125 -17.71 10.09 -14.33
CA VAL A 125 -17.60 11.42 -14.91
C VAL A 125 -16.69 11.37 -16.13
N THR A 126 -16.62 12.46 -16.90
CA THR A 126 -15.66 12.55 -18.01
C THR A 126 -14.23 12.54 -17.49
N THR A 127 -13.30 11.88 -18.19
CA THR A 127 -11.88 11.80 -17.82
C THR A 127 -11.27 13.16 -17.49
N GLU A 128 -11.56 14.20 -18.29
CA GLU A 128 -11.07 15.57 -18.03
C GLU A 128 -11.52 16.12 -16.66
N LEU A 129 -12.73 15.76 -16.22
CA LEU A 129 -13.29 16.20 -14.93
C LEU A 129 -12.77 15.34 -13.78
N ALA A 130 -12.50 14.06 -14.03
CA ALA A 130 -11.85 13.19 -13.06
C ALA A 130 -10.41 13.65 -12.78
N ASP A 131 -9.65 13.98 -13.84
CA ASP A 131 -8.29 14.49 -13.74
C ASP A 131 -8.26 15.86 -13.03
N GLU A 132 -9.21 16.75 -13.32
CA GLU A 132 -9.36 18.03 -12.60
C GLU A 132 -9.67 17.80 -11.12
N TYR A 133 -10.60 16.90 -10.81
CA TYR A 133 -10.99 16.58 -9.44
C TYR A 133 -9.86 15.94 -8.62
N LEU A 134 -9.13 14.98 -9.21
CA LEU A 134 -7.98 14.34 -8.57
C LEU A 134 -6.79 15.31 -8.46
N GLY A 135 -6.61 16.21 -9.41
CA GLY A 135 -5.58 17.26 -9.32
C GLY A 135 -5.87 18.29 -8.23
N GLU A 136 -7.15 18.63 -7.98
CA GLU A 136 -7.54 19.58 -6.94
C GLU A 136 -7.73 18.95 -5.55
N HIS A 137 -8.02 17.65 -5.46
CA HIS A 137 -8.39 16.97 -4.21
C HIS A 137 -7.59 15.69 -3.90
N GLY A 138 -6.73 15.23 -4.80
CA GLY A 138 -5.88 14.04 -4.62
C GLY A 138 -4.54 14.35 -3.93
N GLU A 139 -4.14 15.61 -3.84
CA GLU A 139 -2.96 16.05 -3.08
C GLU A 139 -3.37 16.65 -1.71
N GLU A 140 -3.84 15.84 -0.77
CA GLU A 140 -3.84 16.24 0.65
C GLU A 140 -3.69 15.03 1.59
N ILE A 141 -2.45 14.52 1.71
CA ILE A 141 -1.91 14.19 3.03
C ILE A 141 -0.62 14.99 3.18
N VAL A 142 -0.79 16.07 3.94
CA VAL A 142 0.17 17.07 4.34
C VAL A 142 1.47 16.43 4.84
N GLU A 143 2.61 16.82 4.27
CA GLU A 143 3.89 16.80 4.97
C GLU A 143 3.75 17.73 6.19
N GLU A 144 3.28 17.22 7.34
CA GLU A 144 3.45 17.92 8.61
C GLU A 144 4.92 17.77 9.03
N ASP A 145 5.74 18.65 8.47
CA ASP A 145 7.06 19.03 8.97
C ASP A 145 6.88 19.48 10.43
N GLN A 146 7.02 18.53 11.37
CA GLN A 146 7.03 18.85 12.79
C GLN A 146 8.31 19.61 13.10
N GLU A 147 8.18 20.92 13.08
CA GLU A 147 9.09 21.93 13.62
C GLU A 147 9.45 21.55 15.08
N GLU A 148 10.52 20.78 15.28
CA GLU A 148 11.08 20.55 16.63
C GLU A 148 11.75 21.84 17.13
N GLU A 149 10.94 22.69 17.80
CA GLU A 149 11.42 23.71 18.73
C GLU A 149 12.32 23.05 19.79
N ARG A 150 13.63 23.26 19.69
CA ARG A 150 14.61 22.81 20.69
C ARG A 150 14.51 23.71 21.92
N PRO A 151 14.16 23.21 23.12
CA PRO A 151 14.28 24.00 24.33
C PRO A 151 15.75 24.02 24.77
N THR A 152 16.37 25.21 24.79
CA THR A 152 17.67 25.38 25.42
C THR A 152 17.48 25.52 26.93
N TRP A 153 17.90 24.52 27.69
CA TRP A 153 18.13 24.64 29.12
C TRP A 153 19.43 23.89 29.49
N GLY A 154 20.42 24.65 29.96
CA GLY A 154 21.65 24.14 30.57
C GLY A 154 22.91 24.83 30.09
#